data_AF-A0A7Y9GTY5-F1
#
_entry.id   AF-A0A7Y9GTY5-F1
#
_cell.length_a   1.000
_cell.length_b   1.000
_cell.length_c   1.000
_cell.angle_alpha   90.00
_cell.angle_beta   90.00
_cell.angle_gamma   90.00
#
_symmetry.space_group_name_H-M   'P 1'
#
loop_
_entity.id
_entity.type
_entity.pdbx_description
1 polymer ?
#
loop_
_entity_poly.entity_id
_entity_poly.type
_entity_poly.pdbx_seq_one_letter_code
_entity_poly.pdbx_strand_id
1 'polypeptide(L)'
;MTSTIVHPHDPALTWSGALGVEHTDEWSQAWRLPVDSLDLFPDALLVPAAMSAGVRIEFDSDSRLIAGRVADRDLSPDLAGIDLVVDGVFIETTRVAEDGRFAFGELPYGEKSIELWLPQFDVFRLAHLELSPGATIGVTPAGDLPQLLTYGSSITQCRQATSPTRTWPAAVAQRLGYELTCLGFAGQCHLDPMVARVIRDRSADFIVLCIGINIYGDGSFTRRSFAPAIQGFLATVRDGHPTTPILVMSPIHSPSRETVAGAAGMTLAEMRGEVGRAVSLAQRFGAENLHYVDGLTVFGAEDADLLPDGIHPSAQGYQVMAERISAEVSRIRSLVTEADAAPAAAEGAAIHFPFRHVTDGESLELVVEPTVGILVSSVRLAADGSGDIVVLLREPAGTPIAGALHVRFPVASVHEATFHEEPTRNVAIVGGAVPVTLRPFEVSMLRLTPDQQHRT
;
A
#
# COMPACT_ATOMS: atom_id res chain seq x y z
N MET A 1 14.89 34.78 -29.03
CA MET A 1 13.61 34.18 -29.43
C MET A 1 12.75 34.10 -28.18
N THR A 2 11.47 34.45 -28.28
CA THR A 2 10.51 34.42 -27.16
C THR A 2 10.20 32.97 -26.77
N SER A 3 10.03 32.68 -25.47
CA SER A 3 9.59 31.38 -24.97
C SER A 3 8.24 30.98 -25.59
N THR A 4 7.99 29.67 -25.69
CA THR A 4 6.66 29.14 -26.04
C THR A 4 5.79 29.19 -24.78
N ILE A 5 4.72 29.99 -24.78
CA ILE A 5 3.80 30.09 -23.65
C ILE A 5 2.73 28.99 -23.77
N VAL A 6 2.52 28.25 -22.69
CA VAL A 6 1.49 27.22 -22.59
C VAL A 6 0.48 27.66 -21.54
N HIS A 7 -0.77 27.80 -21.96
CA HIS A 7 -1.86 28.13 -21.05
C HIS A 7 -2.17 26.94 -20.12
N PRO A 8 -2.60 27.18 -18.88
CA PRO A 8 -2.81 26.12 -17.92
C PRO A 8 -4.07 25.27 -18.19
N HIS A 9 -4.82 25.59 -19.25
CA HIS A 9 -5.98 24.86 -19.78
C HIS A 9 -5.64 24.12 -21.08
N ASP A 10 -4.37 24.16 -21.49
CA ASP A 10 -3.93 23.48 -22.69
C ASP A 10 -4.22 21.97 -22.56
N PRO A 11 -4.91 21.35 -23.52
CA PRO A 11 -5.31 19.94 -23.44
C PRO A 11 -4.13 18.97 -23.42
N ALA A 12 -2.91 19.42 -23.73
CA ALA A 12 -1.70 18.62 -23.57
C ALA A 12 -1.30 18.43 -22.09
N LEU A 13 -1.74 19.31 -21.19
CA LEU A 13 -1.42 19.24 -19.76
C LEU A 13 -2.37 18.28 -19.03
N THR A 14 -1.81 17.20 -18.49
CA THR A 14 -2.55 16.26 -17.64
C THR A 14 -2.29 16.57 -16.17
N TRP A 15 -3.35 16.71 -15.37
CA TRP A 15 -3.26 17.00 -13.94
C TRP A 15 -3.48 15.74 -13.10
N SER A 16 -2.46 14.88 -13.07
CA SER A 16 -2.56 13.60 -12.38
C SER A 16 -2.57 13.75 -10.86
N GLY A 17 -3.26 12.84 -10.18
CA GLY A 17 -3.51 12.91 -8.73
C GLY A 17 -4.64 13.88 -8.34
N ALA A 18 -5.12 14.72 -9.26
CA ALA A 18 -6.29 15.57 -9.05
C ALA A 18 -7.60 14.79 -9.33
N LEU A 19 -8.68 15.22 -8.66
CA LEU A 19 -10.05 14.73 -8.89
C LEU A 19 -10.87 15.70 -9.74
N GLY A 20 -10.39 16.92 -9.89
CA GLY A 20 -10.87 17.90 -10.87
C GLY A 20 -9.90 19.07 -10.94
N VAL A 21 -10.05 19.87 -11.99
CA VAL A 21 -9.28 21.09 -12.18
C VAL A 21 -10.26 22.23 -12.39
N GLU A 22 -10.11 23.27 -11.59
CA GLU A 22 -10.82 24.52 -11.75
C GLU A 22 -10.01 25.42 -12.68
N HIS A 23 -10.70 26.00 -13.66
CA HIS A 23 -10.13 26.75 -14.76
C HIS A 23 -10.74 28.14 -14.78
N THR A 24 -9.89 29.17 -14.75
CA THR A 24 -10.26 30.58 -14.94
C THR A 24 -9.41 31.21 -16.04
N ASP A 25 -9.78 32.39 -16.53
CA ASP A 25 -8.97 33.12 -17.54
C ASP A 25 -7.54 33.42 -17.07
N GLU A 26 -7.30 33.45 -15.75
CA GLU A 26 -6.02 33.82 -15.16
C GLU A 26 -5.20 32.62 -14.67
N TRP A 27 -5.85 31.51 -14.32
CA TRP A 27 -5.17 30.37 -13.69
C TRP A 27 -5.95 29.05 -13.78
N SER A 28 -5.24 27.94 -13.53
CA SER A 28 -5.80 26.63 -13.20
C SER A 28 -5.38 26.17 -11.81
N GLN A 29 -6.29 25.49 -11.10
CA GLN A 29 -6.07 24.92 -9.77
C GLN A 29 -6.57 23.48 -9.73
N ALA A 30 -5.74 22.56 -9.24
CA ALA A 30 -6.19 21.20 -8.95
C ALA A 30 -7.01 21.15 -7.66
N TRP A 31 -8.01 20.28 -7.65
CA TRP A 31 -8.76 19.90 -6.47
C TRP A 31 -8.60 18.40 -6.21
N ARG A 32 -8.39 18.04 -4.94
CA ARG A 32 -8.37 16.64 -4.47
C ARG A 32 -9.74 16.17 -3.98
N LEU A 33 -10.78 16.91 -4.33
CA LEU A 33 -12.20 16.58 -4.21
C LEU A 33 -12.90 16.88 -5.55
N PRO A 34 -14.08 16.29 -5.83
CA PRO A 34 -14.79 16.55 -7.09
C PRO A 34 -15.36 17.98 -7.11
N VAL A 35 -14.87 18.79 -8.05
CA VAL A 35 -15.15 20.24 -8.17
C VAL A 35 -16.65 20.54 -8.25
N ASP A 36 -17.42 19.73 -8.96
CA ASP A 36 -18.86 19.92 -9.16
C ASP A 36 -19.72 19.64 -7.91
N SER A 37 -19.08 19.26 -6.79
CA SER A 37 -19.77 18.85 -5.57
C SER A 37 -19.12 19.35 -4.28
N LEU A 38 -18.27 20.38 -4.36
CA LEU A 38 -17.55 20.93 -3.20
C LEU A 38 -18.49 21.34 -2.06
N ASP A 39 -19.69 21.85 -2.39
CA ASP A 39 -20.72 22.24 -1.42
C ASP A 39 -21.25 21.08 -0.54
N LEU A 40 -20.94 19.83 -0.88
CA LEU A 40 -21.31 18.65 -0.08
C LEU A 40 -20.30 18.35 1.05
N PHE A 41 -19.17 19.05 1.08
CA PHE A 41 -18.09 18.83 2.03
C PHE A 41 -18.03 19.95 3.09
N PRO A 42 -17.49 19.69 4.30
CA PRO A 42 -17.31 20.73 5.30
C PRO A 42 -16.38 21.84 4.82
N ASP A 43 -16.70 23.11 5.11
CA ASP A 43 -15.87 24.27 4.73
C ASP A 43 -14.40 24.11 5.15
N ALA A 44 -14.17 23.56 6.34
CA ALA A 44 -12.83 23.34 6.89
C ALA A 44 -11.99 22.34 6.07
N LEU A 45 -12.63 21.47 5.29
CA LEU A 45 -11.98 20.49 4.40
C LEU A 45 -11.60 21.10 3.05
N LEU A 46 -12.29 22.15 2.59
CA LEU A 46 -12.09 22.70 1.24
C LEU A 46 -10.69 23.26 1.03
N VAL A 47 -10.14 23.97 2.03
CA VAL A 47 -8.79 24.54 1.92
C VAL A 47 -7.72 23.45 1.82
N PRO A 48 -7.64 22.45 2.72
CA PRO A 48 -6.74 21.31 2.54
C PRO A 48 -6.95 20.57 1.21
N ALA A 49 -8.20 20.43 0.74
CA ALA A 49 -8.50 19.77 -0.52
C ALA A 49 -8.05 20.52 -1.78
N ALA A 50 -7.95 21.85 -1.70
CA ALA A 50 -7.39 22.70 -2.76
C ALA A 50 -5.85 22.72 -2.78
N MET A 51 -5.18 22.22 -1.74
CA MET A 51 -3.72 22.06 -1.74
C MET A 51 -3.32 20.87 -2.62
N SER A 52 -2.17 20.96 -3.29
CA SER A 52 -1.76 20.05 -4.37
C SER A 52 -0.92 18.84 -3.92
N ALA A 53 -1.13 18.33 -2.71
CA ALA A 53 -0.37 17.18 -2.21
C ALA A 53 -0.55 15.93 -3.10
N GLY A 54 0.54 15.46 -3.70
CA GLY A 54 0.55 14.32 -4.62
C GLY A 54 0.01 14.63 -6.03
N VAL A 55 -0.31 15.89 -6.33
CA VAL A 55 -0.73 16.33 -7.66
C VAL A 55 0.51 16.70 -8.47
N ARG A 56 0.47 16.39 -9.76
CA ARG A 56 1.52 16.76 -10.72
C ARG A 56 0.93 17.11 -12.08
N ILE A 57 1.62 17.99 -12.80
CA ILE A 57 1.29 18.37 -14.18
C ILE A 57 2.20 17.58 -15.10
N GLU A 58 1.63 16.83 -16.03
CA GLU A 58 2.33 15.93 -16.94
C GLU A 58 2.13 16.36 -18.40
N PHE A 59 3.21 16.33 -19.18
CA PHE A 59 3.20 16.55 -20.63
C PHE A 59 4.50 16.05 -21.26
N ASP A 60 4.45 15.76 -22.56
CA ASP A 60 5.63 15.42 -23.35
C ASP A 60 6.16 16.68 -24.05
N SER A 61 7.48 16.87 -24.09
CA SER A 61 8.09 18.00 -24.80
C SER A 61 9.57 17.77 -25.10
N ASP A 62 10.06 18.31 -26.22
CA ASP A 62 11.49 18.41 -26.50
C ASP A 62 12.20 19.58 -25.79
N SER A 63 11.47 20.37 -25.00
CA SER A 63 11.97 21.58 -24.36
C SER A 63 13.21 21.33 -23.48
N ARG A 64 14.13 22.30 -23.49
CA ARG A 64 15.34 22.34 -22.64
C ARG A 64 15.23 23.27 -21.43
N LEU A 65 14.10 23.95 -21.32
CA LEU A 65 13.77 24.91 -20.27
C LEU A 65 12.29 24.74 -19.96
N ILE A 66 11.97 24.60 -18.69
CA ILE A 66 10.59 24.65 -18.21
C ILE A 66 10.56 25.74 -17.16
N ALA A 67 9.83 26.81 -17.43
CA ALA A 67 9.55 27.84 -16.45
C ALA A 67 8.03 28.00 -16.32
N GLY A 68 7.61 28.79 -15.35
CA GLY A 68 6.21 29.11 -15.20
C GLY A 68 5.97 30.22 -14.21
N ARG A 69 4.70 30.59 -14.12
CA ARG A 69 4.23 31.60 -13.19
C ARG A 69 3.04 31.08 -12.41
N VAL A 70 3.07 31.26 -11.10
CA VAL A 70 1.91 31.04 -10.23
C VAL A 70 1.11 32.34 -10.10
N ALA A 71 -0.21 32.21 -9.94
CA ALA A 71 -1.10 33.36 -9.75
C ALA A 71 -1.05 33.87 -8.30
N ASP A 72 -0.96 32.95 -7.33
CA ASP A 72 -0.94 33.28 -5.90
C ASP A 72 0.44 33.78 -5.45
N ARG A 73 0.44 34.87 -4.66
CA ARG A 73 1.68 35.46 -4.11
C ARG A 73 1.91 35.14 -2.64
N ASP A 74 0.97 34.45 -2.01
CA ASP A 74 1.00 34.14 -0.57
C ASP A 74 1.48 32.70 -0.28
N LEU A 75 2.14 32.06 -1.24
CA LEU A 75 2.79 30.77 -1.01
C LEU A 75 3.89 30.93 0.06
N SER A 76 3.92 30.03 1.04
CA SER A 76 5.00 29.99 2.02
C SER A 76 6.32 29.68 1.30
N PRO A 77 7.31 30.59 1.25
CA PRO A 77 8.50 30.40 0.40
C PRO A 77 9.29 29.12 0.70
N ASP A 78 9.29 28.69 1.97
CA ASP A 78 9.97 27.47 2.41
C ASP A 78 9.26 26.17 2.03
N LEU A 79 7.96 26.25 1.68
CA LEU A 79 7.10 25.09 1.37
C LEU A 79 6.64 25.04 -0.10
N ALA A 80 6.92 26.09 -0.88
CA ALA A 80 6.56 26.23 -2.29
C ALA A 80 7.56 25.56 -3.25
N GLY A 81 7.96 24.33 -2.94
CA GLY A 81 8.85 23.54 -3.79
C GLY A 81 8.08 22.85 -4.93
N ILE A 82 8.61 22.91 -6.15
CA ILE A 82 8.16 22.11 -7.30
C ILE A 82 9.29 21.13 -7.61
N ASP A 83 8.97 19.84 -7.70
CA ASP A 83 9.94 18.85 -8.18
C ASP A 83 9.74 18.62 -9.67
N LEU A 84 10.86 18.61 -10.41
CA LEU A 84 10.89 18.16 -11.79
C LEU A 84 11.28 16.69 -11.84
N VAL A 85 10.42 15.90 -12.48
CA VAL A 85 10.70 14.50 -12.85
C VAL A 85 10.70 14.43 -14.38
N VAL A 86 11.70 13.77 -14.95
CA VAL A 86 11.82 13.53 -16.39
C VAL A 86 11.99 12.03 -16.62
N ASP A 87 11.12 11.44 -17.44
CA ASP A 87 11.13 10.00 -17.73
C ASP A 87 11.13 9.13 -16.46
N GLY A 88 10.30 9.53 -15.48
CA GLY A 88 10.18 8.86 -14.18
C GLY A 88 11.37 9.07 -13.24
N VAL A 89 12.37 9.87 -13.62
CA VAL A 89 13.56 10.15 -12.81
C VAL A 89 13.48 11.56 -12.22
N PHE A 90 13.55 11.66 -10.89
CA PHE A 90 13.68 12.95 -10.21
C PHE A 90 14.96 13.67 -10.66
N ILE A 91 14.83 14.92 -11.08
CA ILE A 91 15.92 15.76 -11.56
C ILE A 91 16.35 16.75 -10.48
N GLU A 92 15.44 17.65 -10.09
CA GLU A 92 15.71 18.67 -9.08
C GLU A 92 14.43 19.25 -8.48
N THR A 93 14.59 19.94 -7.35
CA THR A 93 13.54 20.76 -6.72
C THR A 93 13.86 22.23 -6.96
N THR A 94 12.94 22.99 -7.54
CA THR A 94 13.02 24.46 -7.60
C THR A 94 12.00 25.08 -6.65
N ARG A 95 12.26 26.28 -6.15
CA ARG A 95 11.30 27.03 -5.35
C ARG A 95 10.60 28.07 -6.20
N VAL A 96 9.32 28.29 -5.92
CA VAL A 96 8.61 29.45 -6.44
C VAL A 96 9.16 30.71 -5.76
N ALA A 97 9.65 31.66 -6.55
CA ALA A 97 10.15 32.94 -6.06
C ALA A 97 8.99 33.85 -5.59
N GLU A 98 9.31 34.91 -4.84
CA GLU A 98 8.33 35.87 -4.31
C GLU A 98 7.48 36.54 -5.41
N ASP A 99 7.99 36.64 -6.64
CA ASP A 99 7.26 37.21 -7.79
C ASP A 99 6.38 36.19 -8.53
N GLY A 100 6.32 34.96 -8.00
CA GLY A 100 5.55 33.83 -8.50
C GLY A 100 6.25 33.02 -9.59
N ARG A 101 7.52 33.29 -9.91
CA ARG A 101 8.23 32.56 -10.98
C ARG A 101 8.95 31.33 -10.46
N PHE A 102 9.02 30.31 -11.30
CA PHE A 102 9.90 29.15 -11.13
C PHE A 102 10.52 28.77 -12.46
N ALA A 103 11.67 28.10 -12.44
CA ALA A 103 12.34 27.64 -13.65
C ALA A 103 13.25 26.44 -13.39
N PHE A 104 13.34 25.60 -14.41
CA PHE A 104 14.25 24.50 -14.61
C PHE A 104 14.95 24.71 -15.95
N GLY A 105 16.27 24.55 -15.97
CA GLY A 105 17.09 24.80 -17.15
C GLY A 105 17.94 23.59 -17.53
N GLU A 106 18.60 23.70 -18.68
CA GLU A 106 19.62 22.73 -19.12
C GLU A 106 19.12 21.28 -19.29
N LEU A 107 17.82 21.09 -19.57
CA LEU A 107 17.25 19.74 -19.69
C LEU A 107 17.83 18.97 -20.91
N PRO A 108 17.79 17.62 -20.87
CA PRO A 108 18.27 16.78 -21.95
C PRO A 108 17.61 17.10 -23.29
N TYR A 109 18.34 16.89 -24.39
CA TYR A 109 17.79 17.01 -25.74
C TYR A 109 16.83 15.86 -26.07
N GLY A 110 15.88 16.13 -26.96
CA GLY A 110 14.92 15.13 -27.46
C GLY A 110 13.59 15.15 -26.71
N GLU A 111 12.60 14.48 -27.30
CA GLU A 111 11.30 14.25 -26.68
C GLU A 111 11.47 13.45 -25.38
N LYS A 112 10.71 13.83 -24.37
CA LYS A 112 10.75 13.27 -23.01
C LYS A 112 9.42 13.56 -22.31
N SER A 113 9.08 12.69 -21.37
CA SER A 113 7.97 12.91 -20.45
C SER A 113 8.42 13.80 -19.30
N ILE A 114 7.60 14.79 -18.97
CA ILE A 114 7.87 15.78 -17.91
C ILE A 114 6.74 15.68 -16.89
N GLU A 115 7.11 15.60 -15.61
CA GLU A 115 6.17 15.76 -14.50
C GLU A 115 6.64 16.91 -13.59
N LEU A 116 5.75 17.86 -13.35
CA LEU A 116 5.94 18.92 -12.36
C LEU A 116 5.12 18.57 -11.12
N TRP A 117 5.76 17.99 -10.10
CA TRP A 117 5.10 17.69 -8.84
C TRP A 117 4.93 18.96 -8.02
N LEU A 118 3.68 19.26 -7.68
CA LEU A 118 3.28 20.54 -7.12
C LEU A 118 3.48 20.59 -5.60
N PRO A 119 3.61 21.79 -5.00
CA PRO A 119 3.77 21.94 -3.56
C PRO A 119 2.70 21.19 -2.77
N GLN A 120 3.10 20.40 -1.78
CA GLN A 120 2.16 19.63 -0.97
C GLN A 120 1.39 20.45 0.07
N PHE A 121 1.83 21.70 0.28
CA PHE A 121 1.24 22.62 1.23
C PHE A 121 1.07 24.00 0.58
N ASP A 122 0.04 24.72 1.02
CA ASP A 122 -0.52 25.92 0.38
C ASP A 122 -1.27 25.62 -0.93
N VAL A 123 -2.16 26.54 -1.30
CA VAL A 123 -2.96 26.43 -2.53
C VAL A 123 -2.09 26.89 -3.70
N PHE A 124 -1.97 26.04 -4.72
CA PHE A 124 -1.17 26.29 -5.90
C PHE A 124 -2.08 26.57 -7.11
N ARG A 125 -1.92 27.75 -7.71
CA ARG A 125 -2.61 28.17 -8.93
C ARG A 125 -1.61 28.47 -10.04
N LEU A 126 -1.63 27.67 -11.11
CA LEU A 126 -0.76 27.89 -12.27
C LEU A 126 -1.37 28.96 -13.17
N ALA A 127 -0.62 30.04 -13.45
CA ALA A 127 -1.03 31.06 -14.41
C ALA A 127 -0.63 30.70 -15.85
N HIS A 128 0.61 30.24 -16.06
CA HIS A 128 1.09 29.71 -17.34
C HIS A 128 2.44 28.98 -17.18
N LEU A 129 2.78 28.16 -18.17
CA LEU A 129 4.13 27.60 -18.35
C LEU A 129 4.85 28.29 -19.52
N GLU A 130 6.17 28.25 -19.48
CA GLU A 130 7.06 28.75 -20.51
C GLU A 130 8.06 27.65 -20.90
N LEU A 131 8.05 27.27 -22.17
CA LEU A 131 8.95 26.28 -22.74
C LEU A 131 10.01 26.96 -23.62
N SER A 132 11.01 26.17 -24.04
CA SER A 132 12.03 26.62 -24.99
C SER A 132 11.38 27.15 -26.28
N PRO A 133 11.95 28.18 -26.92
CA PRO A 133 11.38 28.73 -28.14
C PRO A 133 11.20 27.66 -29.22
N GLY A 134 9.96 27.45 -29.66
CA GLY A 134 9.62 26.46 -30.68
C GLY A 134 9.57 25.01 -30.21
N ALA A 135 9.65 24.76 -28.90
CA ALA A 135 9.51 23.42 -28.34
C ALA A 135 8.11 22.83 -28.62
N THR A 136 8.06 21.51 -28.76
CA THR A 136 6.82 20.74 -28.86
C THR A 136 6.11 20.67 -27.52
N ILE A 137 4.80 20.42 -27.56
CA ILE A 137 4.04 20.00 -26.38
C ILE A 137 3.03 18.93 -26.81
N GLY A 138 2.98 17.84 -26.07
CA GLY A 138 2.10 16.71 -26.31
C GLY A 138 1.52 16.14 -25.02
N VAL A 139 0.44 15.39 -25.16
CA VAL A 139 -0.16 14.63 -24.05
C VAL A 139 0.78 13.47 -23.71
N THR A 140 1.18 13.34 -22.45
CA THR A 140 1.81 12.11 -21.95
C THR A 140 0.76 11.01 -21.93
N PRO A 141 0.96 9.88 -22.64
CA PRO A 141 0.01 8.78 -22.62
C PRO A 141 -0.19 8.26 -21.20
N ALA A 142 -1.44 8.04 -20.81
CA ALA A 142 -1.75 7.43 -19.52
C ALA A 142 -1.01 6.09 -19.39
N GLY A 143 -0.22 5.94 -18.33
CA GLY A 143 0.50 4.71 -18.05
C GLY A 143 -0.43 3.59 -17.57
N ASP A 144 0.06 2.35 -17.67
CA ASP A 144 -0.62 1.15 -17.14
C ASP A 144 -0.28 0.88 -15.67
N LEU A 145 0.27 1.89 -14.96
CA LEU A 145 0.68 1.73 -13.58
C LEU A 145 -0.56 1.59 -12.66
N PRO A 146 -0.53 0.66 -11.69
CA PRO A 146 -1.63 0.48 -10.75
C PRO A 146 -1.84 1.74 -9.90
N GLN A 147 -3.07 1.97 -9.46
CA GLN A 147 -3.48 3.16 -8.71
C GLN A 147 -3.33 2.93 -7.20
N LEU A 148 -2.55 3.79 -6.53
CA LEU A 148 -2.46 3.88 -5.08
C LEU A 148 -3.30 5.07 -4.60
N LEU A 149 -4.31 4.79 -3.79
CA LEU A 149 -5.10 5.82 -3.11
C LEU A 149 -4.71 5.86 -1.63
N THR A 150 -4.35 7.04 -1.12
CA THR A 150 -4.14 7.24 0.32
C THR A 150 -5.18 8.19 0.90
N TYR A 151 -5.59 7.99 2.14
CA TYR A 151 -6.45 8.92 2.88
C TYR A 151 -5.92 9.11 4.29
N GLY A 152 -5.87 10.36 4.76
CA GLY A 152 -5.43 10.63 6.11
C GLY A 152 -5.33 12.12 6.45
N SER A 153 -4.55 12.39 7.50
CA SER A 153 -4.45 13.72 8.13
C SER A 153 -3.34 14.59 7.52
N SER A 154 -2.88 15.60 8.27
CA SER A 154 -1.67 16.38 7.98
C SER A 154 -0.42 15.51 7.85
N ILE A 155 -0.37 14.36 8.52
CA ILE A 155 0.74 13.40 8.44
C ILE A 155 0.75 12.73 7.05
N THR A 156 -0.42 12.51 6.43
CA THR A 156 -0.53 12.03 5.05
C THR A 156 -0.29 13.14 4.02
N GLN A 157 -0.61 14.38 4.37
CA GLN A 157 -0.30 15.54 3.53
C GLN A 157 1.19 15.91 3.54
N CYS A 158 1.91 15.60 4.62
CA CYS A 158 3.35 15.72 4.77
C CYS A 158 3.92 17.15 4.65
N ARG A 159 3.37 18.11 5.40
CA ARG A 159 3.85 19.51 5.39
C ARG A 159 5.37 19.63 5.54
N GLN A 160 5.98 18.83 6.42
CA GLN A 160 7.42 18.89 6.74
C GLN A 160 8.30 18.00 5.85
N ALA A 161 7.75 17.38 4.80
CA ALA A 161 8.58 16.69 3.81
C ALA A 161 9.49 17.69 3.08
N THR A 162 10.69 17.24 2.67
CA THR A 162 11.68 18.11 2.01
C THR A 162 11.17 18.70 0.69
N SER A 163 10.33 17.95 -0.04
CA SER A 163 9.77 18.35 -1.32
C SER A 163 8.55 17.45 -1.68
N PRO A 164 7.78 17.79 -2.73
CA PRO A 164 6.57 17.05 -3.12
C PRO A 164 6.76 15.53 -3.34
N THR A 165 7.82 15.12 -4.04
CA THR A 165 8.13 13.70 -4.29
C THR A 165 8.64 12.97 -3.05
N ARG A 166 8.98 13.71 -1.99
CA ARG A 166 9.50 13.18 -0.72
C ARG A 166 8.45 13.09 0.38
N THR A 167 7.19 13.35 0.07
CA THR A 167 6.07 12.95 0.94
C THR A 167 6.02 11.42 1.05
N TRP A 168 5.54 10.86 2.18
CA TRP A 168 5.50 9.40 2.30
C TRP A 168 4.61 8.74 1.24
N PRO A 169 3.43 9.30 0.84
CA PRO A 169 2.62 8.69 -0.21
C PRO A 169 3.33 8.68 -1.56
N ALA A 170 4.00 9.78 -1.95
CA ALA A 170 4.75 9.86 -3.20
C ALA A 170 5.94 8.89 -3.20
N ALA A 171 6.69 8.83 -2.10
CA ALA A 171 7.82 7.92 -1.97
C ALA A 171 7.39 6.43 -2.01
N VAL A 172 6.24 6.07 -1.43
CA VAL A 172 5.68 4.71 -1.54
C VAL A 172 5.28 4.42 -2.98
N ALA A 173 4.58 5.36 -3.63
CA ALA A 173 4.12 5.20 -5.01
C ALA A 173 5.30 5.00 -5.98
N GLN A 174 6.32 5.85 -5.91
CA GLN A 174 7.53 5.75 -6.73
C GLN A 174 8.31 4.45 -6.47
N ARG A 175 8.48 4.06 -5.20
CA ARG A 175 9.22 2.83 -4.85
C ARG A 175 8.56 1.56 -5.37
N LEU A 176 7.23 1.54 -5.42
CA LEU A 176 6.45 0.35 -5.74
C LEU A 176 5.81 0.37 -7.13
N GLY A 177 6.04 1.44 -7.91
CA GLY A 177 5.51 1.62 -9.25
C GLY A 177 3.99 1.78 -9.25
N TYR A 178 3.47 2.80 -8.56
CA TYR A 178 2.05 3.15 -8.54
C TYR A 178 1.82 4.59 -9.00
N GLU A 179 0.65 4.82 -9.56
CA GLU A 179 0.08 6.15 -9.72
C GLU A 179 -0.60 6.60 -8.43
N LEU A 180 -0.21 7.78 -7.93
CA LEU A 180 -0.72 8.27 -6.66
C LEU A 180 -1.97 9.16 -6.81
N THR A 181 -3.00 8.85 -6.02
CA THR A 181 -4.01 9.82 -5.57
C THR A 181 -3.88 9.99 -4.04
N CYS A 182 -3.47 11.18 -3.59
CA CYS A 182 -3.28 11.46 -2.16
C CYS A 182 -4.45 12.27 -1.59
N LEU A 183 -5.25 11.68 -0.70
CA LEU A 183 -6.33 12.36 0.05
C LEU A 183 -5.89 12.65 1.49
N GLY A 184 -4.65 13.12 1.67
CA GLY A 184 -4.18 13.66 2.95
C GLY A 184 -4.72 15.07 3.17
N PHE A 185 -5.57 15.26 4.17
CA PHE A 185 -6.18 16.56 4.46
C PHE A 185 -5.77 17.04 5.86
N ALA A 186 -4.93 18.09 5.90
CA ALA A 186 -4.42 18.64 7.15
C ALA A 186 -5.55 19.03 8.11
N GLY A 187 -5.59 18.36 9.26
CA GLY A 187 -6.60 18.60 10.30
C GLY A 187 -7.98 18.00 10.01
N GLN A 188 -8.20 17.34 8.86
CA GLN A 188 -9.55 17.04 8.36
C GLN A 188 -9.78 15.55 8.02
N CYS A 189 -9.03 14.64 8.65
CA CYS A 189 -9.33 13.21 8.58
C CYS A 189 -10.34 12.81 9.66
N HIS A 190 -11.64 13.02 9.39
CA HIS A 190 -12.74 12.83 10.35
C HIS A 190 -13.75 11.75 9.94
N LEU A 191 -13.34 10.81 9.07
CA LEU A 191 -14.20 9.73 8.54
C LEU A 191 -15.49 10.27 7.89
N ASP A 192 -15.39 11.39 7.19
CA ASP A 192 -16.51 12.03 6.53
C ASP A 192 -17.16 11.07 5.51
N PRO A 193 -18.48 10.84 5.59
CA PRO A 193 -19.18 9.93 4.67
C PRO A 193 -19.04 10.34 3.20
N MET A 194 -18.96 11.66 2.92
CA MET A 194 -18.75 12.15 1.56
C MET A 194 -17.34 11.84 1.05
N VAL A 195 -16.31 11.88 1.92
CA VAL A 195 -14.95 11.43 1.52
C VAL A 195 -14.92 9.91 1.30
N ALA A 196 -15.65 9.13 2.11
CA ALA A 196 -15.78 7.69 1.86
C ALA A 196 -16.37 7.38 0.47
N ARG A 197 -17.36 8.17 0.03
CA ARG A 197 -17.95 8.06 -1.33
C ARG A 197 -16.96 8.48 -2.42
N VAL A 198 -16.15 9.50 -2.19
CA VAL A 198 -15.06 9.86 -3.11
C VAL A 198 -14.10 8.69 -3.29
N ILE A 199 -13.69 8.04 -2.20
CA ILE A 199 -12.82 6.87 -2.27
C ILE A 199 -13.52 5.70 -2.98
N ARG A 200 -14.78 5.42 -2.65
CA ARG A 200 -15.61 4.38 -3.30
C ARG A 200 -15.67 4.54 -4.81
N ASP A 201 -15.86 5.78 -5.29
CA ASP A 201 -16.10 6.06 -6.70
C ASP A 201 -14.80 6.24 -7.51
N ARG A 202 -13.64 6.32 -6.83
CA ARG A 202 -12.33 6.48 -7.46
C ARG A 202 -11.65 5.11 -7.64
N SER A 203 -11.18 4.81 -8.85
CA SER A 203 -10.39 3.61 -9.12
C SER A 203 -9.14 3.55 -8.23
N ALA A 204 -8.90 2.39 -7.63
CA ALA A 204 -7.73 2.13 -6.80
C ALA A 204 -7.41 0.63 -6.85
N ASP A 205 -6.13 0.30 -7.06
CA ASP A 205 -5.59 -1.06 -6.99
C ASP A 205 -4.98 -1.35 -5.62
N PHE A 206 -4.70 -0.31 -4.83
CA PHE A 206 -4.33 -0.42 -3.44
C PHE A 206 -4.79 0.82 -2.67
N ILE A 207 -5.34 0.64 -1.47
CA ILE A 207 -5.81 1.75 -0.63
C ILE A 207 -5.09 1.74 0.72
N VAL A 208 -4.60 2.89 1.17
CA VAL A 208 -4.06 3.09 2.52
C VAL A 208 -4.89 4.12 3.27
N LEU A 209 -5.52 3.72 4.37
CA LEU A 209 -6.37 4.56 5.21
C LEU A 209 -5.69 4.81 6.58
N CYS A 210 -5.32 6.06 6.85
CA CYS A 210 -4.67 6.47 8.10
C CYS A 210 -5.67 7.20 9.01
N ILE A 211 -6.22 6.51 10.01
CA ILE A 211 -7.40 6.96 10.77
C ILE A 211 -7.04 7.32 12.22
N GLY A 212 -7.50 8.48 12.71
CA GLY A 212 -7.70 8.72 14.15
C GLY A 212 -7.13 10.02 14.72
N ILE A 213 -5.95 10.49 14.30
CA ILE A 213 -5.26 11.59 15.00
C ILE A 213 -6.03 12.93 15.03
N ASN A 214 -6.80 13.26 13.98
CA ASN A 214 -7.65 14.46 13.97
C ASN A 214 -8.92 14.25 14.80
N ILE A 215 -9.48 13.05 14.79
CA ILE A 215 -10.61 12.67 15.65
C ILE A 215 -10.23 12.77 17.13
N TYR A 216 -9.00 12.40 17.50
CA TYR A 216 -8.45 12.64 18.84
C TYR A 216 -8.38 14.14 19.17
N GLY A 217 -7.83 14.93 18.24
CA GLY A 217 -7.62 16.36 18.41
C GLY A 217 -8.92 17.13 18.62
N ASP A 218 -9.88 16.93 17.72
CA ASP A 218 -11.12 17.72 17.68
C ASP A 218 -12.29 17.05 18.39
N GLY A 219 -12.16 15.77 18.76
CA GLY A 219 -13.21 15.02 19.45
C GLY A 219 -14.44 14.73 18.58
N SER A 220 -14.27 14.64 17.25
CA SER A 220 -15.36 14.44 16.28
C SER A 220 -16.21 13.18 16.55
N PHE A 221 -15.64 12.18 17.22
CA PHE A 221 -16.38 11.01 17.69
C PHE A 221 -16.07 10.67 19.15
N THR A 222 -17.14 10.41 19.90
CA THR A 222 -17.09 9.78 21.23
C THR A 222 -16.73 8.29 21.14
N ARG A 223 -16.40 7.68 22.28
CA ARG A 223 -16.24 6.21 22.39
C ARG A 223 -17.42 5.42 21.83
N ARG A 224 -18.65 5.96 21.94
CA ARG A 224 -19.85 5.30 21.43
C ARG A 224 -19.95 5.34 19.91
N SER A 225 -19.52 6.42 19.29
CA SER A 225 -19.75 6.72 17.86
C SER A 225 -18.54 6.38 16.97
N PHE A 226 -17.33 6.27 17.53
CA PHE A 226 -16.12 6.05 16.74
C PHE A 226 -16.12 4.71 16.02
N ALA A 227 -16.34 3.59 16.73
CA ALA A 227 -16.33 2.28 16.08
C ALA A 227 -17.41 2.10 14.99
N PRO A 228 -18.68 2.50 15.19
CA PRO A 228 -19.67 2.50 14.11
C PRO A 228 -19.29 3.39 12.93
N ALA A 229 -18.64 4.54 13.15
CA ALA A 229 -18.18 5.42 12.08
C ALA A 229 -17.11 4.75 11.22
N ILE A 230 -16.13 4.06 11.84
CA ILE A 230 -15.13 3.27 11.10
C ILE A 230 -15.82 2.18 10.27
N GLN A 231 -16.78 1.45 10.85
CA GLN A 231 -17.51 0.40 10.12
C GLN A 231 -18.25 0.95 8.90
N GLY A 232 -18.98 2.05 9.07
CA GLY A 232 -19.71 2.69 7.97
C GLY A 232 -18.78 3.22 6.88
N PHE A 233 -17.64 3.79 7.26
CA PHE A 233 -16.62 4.27 6.33
C PHE A 233 -16.02 3.11 5.53
N LEU A 234 -15.56 2.05 6.20
CA LEU A 234 -14.97 0.87 5.55
C LEU A 234 -15.98 0.15 4.65
N ALA A 235 -17.24 0.01 5.09
CA ALA A 235 -18.29 -0.57 4.25
C ALA A 235 -18.53 0.25 2.98
N THR A 236 -18.64 1.58 3.11
CA THR A 236 -18.82 2.48 1.95
C THR A 236 -17.66 2.38 0.97
N VAL A 237 -16.42 2.34 1.47
CA VAL A 237 -15.23 2.15 0.61
C VAL A 237 -15.30 0.79 -0.08
N ARG A 238 -15.61 -0.29 0.65
CA ARG A 238 -15.65 -1.66 0.14
C ARG A 238 -16.76 -1.86 -0.91
N ASP A 239 -17.86 -1.10 -0.87
CA ASP A 239 -18.91 -1.13 -1.90
C ASP A 239 -18.38 -0.80 -3.31
N GLY A 240 -17.35 0.06 -3.40
CA GLY A 240 -16.69 0.42 -4.68
C GLY A 240 -15.45 -0.40 -4.98
N HIS A 241 -14.91 -1.08 -3.96
CA HIS A 241 -13.64 -1.79 -4.00
C HIS A 241 -13.75 -3.21 -3.48
N PRO A 242 -14.57 -4.12 -4.06
CA PRO A 242 -14.90 -5.39 -3.41
C PRO A 242 -13.69 -6.28 -3.10
N THR A 243 -12.66 -6.25 -3.96
CA THR A 243 -11.47 -7.10 -3.87
C THR A 243 -10.17 -6.33 -3.63
N THR A 244 -10.15 -5.02 -3.85
CA THR A 244 -8.95 -4.17 -3.72
C THR A 244 -8.33 -4.31 -2.32
N PRO A 245 -7.01 -4.55 -2.20
CA PRO A 245 -6.35 -4.54 -0.91
C PRO A 245 -6.46 -3.18 -0.21
N ILE A 246 -6.95 -3.18 1.03
CA ILE A 246 -7.07 -1.99 1.87
C ILE A 246 -6.22 -2.18 3.12
N LEU A 247 -5.19 -1.35 3.28
CA LEU A 247 -4.41 -1.23 4.50
C LEU A 247 -4.99 -0.13 5.39
N VAL A 248 -5.47 -0.49 6.57
CA VAL A 248 -5.93 0.44 7.60
C VAL A 248 -4.86 0.59 8.67
N MET A 249 -4.30 1.79 8.76
CA MET A 249 -3.28 2.16 9.72
C MET A 249 -3.90 3.00 10.85
N SER A 250 -3.68 2.58 12.10
CA SER A 250 -4.05 3.38 13.27
C SER A 250 -3.06 4.54 13.51
N PRO A 251 -3.32 5.48 14.44
CA PRO A 251 -2.44 6.64 14.62
C PRO A 251 -0.98 6.25 14.93
N ILE A 252 -0.02 6.99 14.41
CA ILE A 252 1.39 6.86 14.80
C ILE A 252 1.63 7.35 16.24
N HIS A 253 2.84 7.16 16.77
CA HIS A 253 3.21 7.68 18.08
C HIS A 253 3.06 9.21 18.16
N SER A 254 2.48 9.70 19.26
CA SER A 254 2.50 11.12 19.61
C SER A 254 2.64 11.27 21.13
N PRO A 255 3.85 11.61 21.65
CA PRO A 255 4.22 11.41 23.05
C PRO A 255 3.23 11.98 24.06
N SER A 256 2.75 13.21 23.84
CA SER A 256 1.84 13.91 24.75
C SER A 256 0.40 13.39 24.73
N ARG A 257 0.07 12.48 23.79
CA ARG A 257 -1.29 12.01 23.49
C ARG A 257 -1.49 10.51 23.74
N GLU A 258 -0.43 9.78 24.11
CA GLU A 258 -0.48 8.33 24.32
C GLU A 258 -1.36 7.93 25.50
N THR A 259 -1.24 8.65 26.62
CA THR A 259 -1.90 8.31 27.90
C THR A 259 -2.92 9.36 28.34
N VAL A 260 -3.06 10.45 27.57
CA VAL A 260 -3.99 11.54 27.85
C VAL A 260 -5.23 11.35 26.98
N ALA A 261 -6.42 11.49 27.57
CA ALA A 261 -7.66 11.45 26.81
C ALA A 261 -7.87 12.78 26.07
N GLY A 262 -8.20 12.70 24.77
CA GLY A 262 -8.56 13.86 23.96
C GLY A 262 -9.95 14.40 24.30
N ALA A 263 -10.42 15.37 23.52
CA ALA A 263 -11.69 16.08 23.77
C ALA A 263 -12.91 15.16 23.90
N ALA A 264 -12.90 14.00 23.23
CA ALA A 264 -13.98 13.02 23.25
C ALA A 264 -13.76 11.83 24.22
N GLY A 265 -12.79 11.93 25.13
CA GLY A 265 -12.59 10.96 26.22
C GLY A 265 -11.93 9.63 25.81
N MET A 266 -11.14 9.64 24.74
CA MET A 266 -10.32 8.50 24.30
C MET A 266 -8.84 8.91 24.21
N THR A 267 -7.94 8.03 24.66
CA THR A 267 -6.50 8.18 24.40
C THR A 267 -6.15 7.71 22.98
N LEU A 268 -4.94 8.03 22.47
CA LEU A 268 -4.49 7.43 21.21
C LEU A 268 -4.35 5.91 21.29
N ALA A 269 -3.89 5.37 22.41
CA ALA A 269 -3.81 3.92 22.60
C ALA A 269 -5.18 3.24 22.48
N GLU A 270 -6.22 3.84 23.06
CA GLU A 270 -7.59 3.34 22.92
C GLU A 270 -8.10 3.44 21.48
N MET A 271 -7.80 4.54 20.77
CA MET A 271 -8.16 4.68 19.36
C MET A 271 -7.49 3.64 18.47
N ARG A 272 -6.21 3.30 18.71
CA ARG A 272 -5.53 2.21 17.96
C ARG A 272 -6.25 0.87 18.16
N GLY A 273 -6.61 0.57 19.42
CA GLY A 273 -7.38 -0.62 19.74
C GLY A 273 -8.73 -0.67 19.02
N GLU A 274 -9.46 0.44 18.96
CA GLU A 274 -10.74 0.51 18.25
C GLU A 274 -10.61 0.38 16.73
N VAL A 275 -9.56 0.95 16.12
CA VAL A 275 -9.27 0.77 14.68
C VAL A 275 -8.97 -0.68 14.36
N GLY A 276 -8.07 -1.32 15.12
CA GLY A 276 -7.76 -2.74 14.94
C GLY A 276 -8.98 -3.64 15.13
N ARG A 277 -9.76 -3.40 16.19
CA ARG A 277 -11.01 -4.14 16.45
C ARG A 277 -12.03 -3.95 15.32
N ALA A 278 -12.12 -2.76 14.74
CA ALA A 278 -13.03 -2.49 13.64
C ALA A 278 -12.64 -3.27 12.38
N VAL A 279 -11.35 -3.32 12.04
CA VAL A 279 -10.86 -4.13 10.92
C VAL A 279 -11.15 -5.61 11.15
N SER A 280 -10.82 -6.15 12.32
CA SER A 280 -11.10 -7.56 12.64
C SER A 280 -12.59 -7.89 12.59
N LEU A 281 -13.45 -6.94 13.01
CA LEU A 281 -14.91 -7.14 12.93
C LEU A 281 -15.39 -7.16 11.48
N ALA A 282 -14.91 -6.25 10.63
CA ALA A 282 -15.27 -6.21 9.23
C ALA A 282 -14.83 -7.49 8.49
N GLN A 283 -13.62 -7.98 8.76
CA GLN A 283 -13.13 -9.26 8.23
C GLN A 283 -14.05 -10.44 8.62
N ARG A 284 -14.48 -10.50 9.89
CA ARG A 284 -15.42 -11.55 10.35
C ARG A 284 -16.78 -11.49 9.65
N PHE A 285 -17.17 -10.34 9.12
CA PHE A 285 -18.39 -10.16 8.33
C PHE A 285 -18.15 -10.21 6.81
N GLY A 286 -17.00 -10.75 6.38
CA GLY A 286 -16.74 -11.05 4.97
C GLY A 286 -16.02 -9.95 4.19
N ALA A 287 -15.48 -8.91 4.86
CA ALA A 287 -14.59 -7.97 4.18
C ALA A 287 -13.23 -8.65 3.91
N GLU A 288 -13.07 -9.17 2.69
CA GLU A 288 -11.80 -9.73 2.20
C GLU A 288 -10.76 -8.63 1.95
N ASN A 289 -9.48 -9.02 1.85
CA ASN A 289 -8.34 -8.13 1.55
C ASN A 289 -8.33 -6.81 2.34
N LEU A 290 -8.77 -6.86 3.59
CA LEU A 290 -8.73 -5.76 4.54
C LEU A 290 -7.65 -6.08 5.56
N HIS A 291 -6.67 -5.19 5.73
CA HIS A 291 -5.49 -5.43 6.55
C HIS A 291 -5.35 -4.32 7.59
N TYR A 292 -4.96 -4.69 8.81
CA TYR A 292 -4.65 -3.74 9.87
C TYR A 292 -3.14 -3.66 10.05
N VAL A 293 -2.62 -2.45 10.21
CA VAL A 293 -1.28 -2.20 10.76
C VAL A 293 -1.38 -1.27 11.95
N ASP A 294 -0.68 -1.61 13.03
CA ASP A 294 -0.53 -0.73 14.16
C ASP A 294 0.39 0.44 13.78
N GLY A 295 -0.10 1.67 13.90
CA GLY A 295 0.69 2.85 13.57
C GLY A 295 2.02 2.92 14.34
N LEU A 296 2.13 2.26 15.50
CA LEU A 296 3.39 2.18 16.26
C LEU A 296 4.45 1.31 15.59
N THR A 297 4.10 0.34 14.74
CA THR A 297 5.10 -0.44 13.98
C THR A 297 5.61 0.32 12.76
N VAL A 298 4.85 1.32 12.31
CA VAL A 298 5.26 2.23 11.24
C VAL A 298 6.07 3.39 11.83
N PHE A 299 5.67 3.95 12.95
CA PHE A 299 6.36 5.06 13.59
C PHE A 299 6.06 5.08 15.09
N GLY A 300 7.01 4.55 15.86
CA GLY A 300 6.86 4.22 17.28
C GLY A 300 7.53 5.23 18.20
N ALA A 301 7.63 4.86 19.49
CA ALA A 301 8.27 5.70 20.51
C ALA A 301 9.79 5.83 20.29
N GLU A 302 10.40 4.84 19.65
CA GLU A 302 11.79 4.83 19.22
C GLU A 302 12.10 5.88 18.14
N ASP A 303 11.09 6.32 17.39
CA ASP A 303 11.21 7.36 16.35
C ASP A 303 10.82 8.75 16.87
N ALA A 304 10.57 8.90 18.18
CA ALA A 304 10.05 10.15 18.75
C ALA A 304 10.97 11.37 18.52
N ASP A 305 12.28 11.14 18.40
CA ASP A 305 13.26 12.19 18.06
C ASP A 305 13.04 12.80 16.66
N LEU A 306 12.29 12.11 15.80
CA LEU A 306 11.91 12.58 14.47
C LEU A 306 10.55 13.30 14.47
N LEU A 307 9.98 13.64 15.63
CA LEU A 307 8.76 14.44 15.80
C LEU A 307 9.10 15.82 16.43
N PRO A 308 9.53 16.82 15.64
CA PRO A 308 9.96 18.12 16.17
C PRO A 308 8.90 18.85 17.00
N ASP A 309 7.61 18.62 16.74
CA ASP A 309 6.48 19.17 17.49
C ASP A 309 5.71 18.10 18.29
N GLY A 310 6.23 16.88 18.36
CA GLY A 310 5.59 15.73 19.01
C GLY A 310 4.37 15.15 18.27
N ILE A 311 4.08 15.59 17.03
CA ILE A 311 2.92 15.14 16.25
C ILE A 311 3.31 14.81 14.80
N HIS A 312 4.01 15.72 14.12
CA HIS A 312 4.32 15.61 12.71
C HIS A 312 5.74 15.09 12.52
N PRO A 313 5.94 14.03 11.73
CA PRO A 313 7.27 13.59 11.36
C PRO A 313 8.07 14.70 10.69
N SER A 314 9.36 14.75 10.96
CA SER A 314 10.33 15.54 10.21
C SER A 314 10.47 15.00 8.78
N ALA A 315 11.22 15.70 7.93
CA ALA A 315 11.59 15.21 6.61
C ALA A 315 12.17 13.79 6.65
N GLN A 316 13.08 13.51 7.59
CA GLN A 316 13.63 12.16 7.78
C GLN A 316 12.57 11.19 8.30
N GLY A 317 11.71 11.63 9.22
CA GLY A 317 10.62 10.81 9.75
C GLY A 317 9.64 10.34 8.67
N TYR A 318 9.28 11.20 7.71
CA TYR A 318 8.45 10.79 6.57
C TYR A 318 9.13 9.75 5.67
N GLN A 319 10.46 9.76 5.55
CA GLN A 319 11.18 8.73 4.80
C GLN A 319 11.15 7.37 5.53
N VAL A 320 11.29 7.37 6.86
CA VAL A 320 11.12 6.18 7.70
C VAL A 320 9.71 5.61 7.54
N MET A 321 8.67 6.47 7.60
CA MET A 321 7.30 6.05 7.33
C MET A 321 7.15 5.44 5.95
N ALA A 322 7.70 6.10 4.91
CA ALA A 322 7.60 5.60 3.55
C ALA A 322 8.22 4.21 3.39
N GLU A 323 9.39 3.97 3.98
CA GLU A 323 10.06 2.66 3.95
C GLU A 323 9.20 1.57 4.59
N ARG A 324 8.72 1.80 5.82
CA ARG A 324 7.95 0.82 6.57
C ARG A 324 6.56 0.57 5.97
N ILE A 325 5.90 1.61 5.46
CA ILE A 325 4.63 1.47 4.73
C ILE A 325 4.86 0.72 3.42
N SER A 326 5.94 1.00 2.67
CA SER A 326 6.26 0.22 1.47
C SER A 326 6.45 -1.26 1.77
N ALA A 327 7.09 -1.61 2.89
CA ALA A 327 7.23 -3.01 3.30
C ALA A 327 5.88 -3.68 3.55
N GLU A 328 4.94 -3.00 4.22
CA GLU A 328 3.58 -3.51 4.45
C GLU A 328 2.78 -3.65 3.16
N VAL A 329 2.84 -2.66 2.26
CA VAL A 329 2.18 -2.73 0.95
C VAL A 329 2.73 -3.92 0.15
N SER A 330 4.05 -4.08 0.07
CA SER A 330 4.68 -5.22 -0.62
C SER A 330 4.27 -6.57 -0.02
N ARG A 331 4.26 -6.68 1.32
CA ARG A 331 3.82 -7.89 2.03
C ARG A 331 2.37 -8.22 1.74
N ILE A 332 1.48 -7.24 1.69
CA ILE A 332 0.07 -7.46 1.38
C ILE A 332 -0.10 -7.88 -0.08
N ARG A 333 0.59 -7.21 -1.01
CA ARG A 333 0.58 -7.58 -2.44
C ARG A 333 1.04 -9.01 -2.65
N SER A 334 2.09 -9.46 -1.97
CA SER A 334 2.56 -10.84 -2.09
C SER A 334 1.51 -11.83 -1.57
N LEU A 335 0.85 -11.54 -0.45
CA LEU A 335 -0.23 -12.38 0.08
C LEU A 335 -1.42 -12.51 -0.88
N VAL A 336 -1.81 -11.40 -1.52
CA VAL A 336 -2.91 -11.39 -2.49
C VAL A 336 -2.52 -12.17 -3.75
N THR A 337 -1.29 -11.99 -4.23
CA THR A 337 -0.77 -12.71 -5.40
C THR A 337 -0.67 -14.21 -5.14
N GLU A 338 -0.23 -14.61 -3.94
CA GLU A 338 -0.21 -16.01 -3.51
C GLU A 338 -1.62 -16.60 -3.39
N ALA A 339 -2.57 -15.84 -2.83
CA ALA A 339 -3.96 -16.27 -2.74
C ALA A 339 -4.60 -16.47 -4.12
N ASP A 340 -4.31 -15.59 -5.10
CA ASP A 340 -4.77 -15.70 -6.48
C ASP A 340 -4.10 -16.87 -7.23
N ALA A 341 -2.81 -17.13 -6.94
CA ALA A 341 -2.06 -18.24 -7.55
C ALA A 341 -2.43 -19.61 -6.97
N ALA A 342 -2.94 -19.68 -5.74
CA ALA A 342 -3.23 -20.95 -5.06
C ALA A 342 -4.30 -21.81 -5.77
N PRO A 343 -5.44 -21.27 -6.26
CA PRO A 343 -6.38 -22.02 -7.08
C PRO A 343 -5.77 -22.54 -8.38
N ALA A 344 -4.98 -21.72 -9.09
CA ALA A 344 -4.32 -22.13 -10.33
C ALA A 344 -3.27 -23.22 -10.09
N ALA A 345 -2.53 -23.15 -8.98
CA ALA A 345 -1.61 -24.20 -8.56
C ALA A 345 -2.35 -25.49 -8.18
N ALA A 346 -3.50 -25.39 -7.50
CA ALA A 346 -4.35 -26.52 -7.16
C ALA A 346 -4.98 -27.18 -8.41
N GLU A 347 -5.43 -26.39 -9.39
CA GLU A 347 -5.90 -26.89 -10.69
C GLU A 347 -4.77 -27.55 -11.48
N GLY A 348 -3.59 -26.93 -11.55
CA GLY A 348 -2.41 -27.52 -12.17
C GLY A 348 -2.02 -28.85 -11.52
N ALA A 349 -2.08 -28.93 -10.19
CA ALA A 349 -1.85 -30.16 -9.45
C ALA A 349 -2.93 -31.22 -9.76
N ALA A 350 -4.21 -30.83 -9.86
CA ALA A 350 -5.31 -31.74 -10.22
C ALA A 350 -5.19 -32.30 -11.65
N ILE A 351 -4.62 -31.54 -12.59
CA ILE A 351 -4.35 -32.00 -13.96
C ILE A 351 -3.22 -33.04 -13.97
N HIS A 352 -2.15 -32.80 -13.21
CA HIS A 352 -0.98 -33.69 -13.19
C HIS A 352 -1.15 -34.89 -12.24
N PHE A 353 -2.02 -34.78 -11.24
CA PHE A 353 -2.33 -35.78 -10.23
C PHE A 353 -3.86 -35.87 -10.04
N PRO A 354 -4.59 -36.55 -10.93
CA PRO A 354 -6.04 -36.64 -10.85
C PRO A 354 -6.47 -37.30 -9.54
N PHE A 355 -7.36 -36.63 -8.80
CA PHE A 355 -7.95 -37.17 -7.58
C PHE A 355 -8.61 -38.53 -7.87
N ARG A 356 -8.24 -39.57 -7.10
CA ARG A 356 -8.95 -40.85 -7.09
C ARG A 356 -9.87 -40.90 -5.88
N HIS A 357 -11.17 -40.93 -6.12
CA HIS A 357 -12.15 -41.23 -5.08
C HIS A 357 -12.09 -42.73 -4.76
N VAL A 358 -11.74 -43.08 -3.52
CA VAL A 358 -11.80 -44.46 -3.02
C VAL A 358 -13.19 -44.65 -2.40
N THR A 359 -13.95 -45.63 -2.88
CA THR A 359 -15.35 -45.83 -2.47
C THR A 359 -15.56 -47.03 -1.54
N ASP A 360 -14.59 -47.94 -1.41
CA ASP A 360 -14.67 -49.07 -0.49
C ASP A 360 -13.27 -49.47 0.02
N GLY A 361 -13.13 -49.49 1.34
CA GLY A 361 -11.91 -49.82 2.09
C GLY A 361 -11.83 -48.96 3.34
N GLU A 362 -11.55 -49.55 4.51
CA GLU A 362 -11.24 -48.78 5.72
C GLU A 362 -10.12 -47.80 5.39
N SER A 363 -10.53 -46.56 5.14
CA SER A 363 -9.64 -45.51 4.71
C SER A 363 -8.88 -45.11 5.96
N LEU A 364 -7.57 -45.41 6.02
CA LEU A 364 -6.71 -44.70 6.95
C LEU A 364 -6.87 -43.22 6.60
N GLU A 365 -7.53 -42.45 7.47
CA GLU A 365 -7.55 -40.98 7.40
C GLU A 365 -6.11 -40.50 7.53
N LEU A 366 -5.44 -40.43 6.39
CA LEU A 366 -4.06 -40.02 6.30
C LEU A 366 -4.00 -38.51 6.37
N VAL A 367 -4.12 -37.98 7.58
CA VAL A 367 -4.02 -36.55 7.83
C VAL A 367 -2.55 -36.22 8.12
N VAL A 368 -1.95 -35.47 7.19
CA VAL A 368 -0.63 -34.84 7.35
C VAL A 368 -0.85 -33.34 7.50
N GLU A 369 -0.60 -32.81 8.70
CA GLU A 369 -0.74 -31.38 8.98
C GLU A 369 0.65 -30.72 8.97
N PRO A 370 0.95 -29.87 7.96
CA PRO A 370 2.18 -29.10 7.96
C PRO A 370 2.06 -27.86 8.86
N THR A 371 3.20 -27.36 9.33
CA THR A 371 3.30 -25.99 9.84
C THR A 371 3.14 -24.98 8.68
N VAL A 372 2.63 -23.78 8.97
CA VAL A 372 2.43 -22.69 7.99
C VAL A 372 3.67 -22.49 7.12
N GLY A 373 3.51 -22.56 5.79
CA GLY A 373 4.55 -22.29 4.79
C GLY A 373 5.18 -23.54 4.14
N ILE A 374 4.95 -24.76 4.66
CA ILE A 374 5.37 -26.01 4.00
C ILE A 374 4.20 -26.58 3.20
N LEU A 375 4.39 -26.81 1.90
CA LEU A 375 3.38 -27.43 1.03
C LEU A 375 3.59 -28.94 0.93
N VAL A 376 2.57 -29.72 1.28
CA VAL A 376 2.53 -31.16 0.98
C VAL A 376 2.03 -31.34 -0.45
N SER A 377 2.93 -31.69 -1.36
CA SER A 377 2.63 -31.79 -2.80
C SER A 377 2.03 -33.15 -3.18
N SER A 378 2.36 -34.22 -2.44
CA SER A 378 1.70 -35.51 -2.60
C SER A 378 1.88 -36.37 -1.36
N VAL A 379 0.91 -37.25 -1.10
CA VAL A 379 1.06 -38.37 -0.16
C VAL A 379 0.58 -39.64 -0.84
N ARG A 380 1.41 -40.68 -0.85
CA ARG A 380 1.12 -41.96 -1.53
C ARG A 380 1.77 -43.13 -0.82
N LEU A 381 1.35 -44.34 -1.17
CA LEU A 381 2.10 -45.55 -0.81
C LEU A 381 3.40 -45.62 -1.63
N ALA A 382 4.46 -46.17 -1.03
CA ALA A 382 5.71 -46.47 -1.69
C ALA A 382 5.49 -47.45 -2.84
N ALA A 383 6.17 -47.23 -3.95
CA ALA A 383 5.96 -47.97 -5.20
C ALA A 383 6.46 -49.42 -5.13
N ASP A 384 7.32 -49.75 -4.16
CA ASP A 384 7.89 -51.08 -3.96
C ASP A 384 6.95 -52.05 -3.21
N GLY A 385 5.74 -51.60 -2.85
CA GLY A 385 4.75 -52.42 -2.18
C GLY A 385 5.09 -52.72 -0.71
N SER A 386 6.00 -51.96 -0.09
CA SER A 386 6.38 -52.17 1.32
C SER A 386 5.28 -51.84 2.33
N GLY A 387 4.26 -51.08 1.91
CA GLY A 387 3.27 -50.45 2.78
C GLY A 387 3.77 -49.16 3.45
N ASP A 388 4.96 -48.67 3.08
CA ASP A 388 5.44 -47.35 3.52
C ASP A 388 4.69 -46.23 2.81
N ILE A 389 4.71 -45.05 3.42
CA ILE A 389 4.07 -43.84 2.90
C ILE A 389 5.16 -42.86 2.48
N VAL A 390 5.03 -42.36 1.25
CA VAL A 390 5.90 -41.35 0.67
C VAL A 390 5.17 -40.00 0.70
N VAL A 391 5.77 -39.03 1.37
CA VAL A 391 5.29 -37.65 1.47
C VAL A 391 6.27 -36.75 0.70
N LEU A 392 5.75 -36.03 -0.29
CA LEU A 392 6.52 -35.03 -1.03
C LEU A 392 6.22 -33.64 -0.46
N LEU A 393 7.27 -32.92 -0.07
CA LEU A 393 7.20 -31.60 0.54
C LEU A 393 7.87 -30.57 -0.36
N ARG A 394 7.37 -29.34 -0.32
CA ARG A 394 7.94 -28.23 -1.07
C ARG A 394 7.89 -26.93 -0.27
N GLU A 395 8.95 -26.14 -0.40
CA GLU A 395 8.98 -24.72 -0.03
C GLU A 395 8.63 -23.88 -1.28
N PRO A 396 7.48 -23.16 -1.30
CA PRO A 396 7.03 -22.46 -2.50
C PRO A 396 7.48 -20.99 -2.59
N ALA A 397 7.88 -20.37 -1.48
CA ALA A 397 8.06 -18.92 -1.34
C ALA A 397 9.51 -18.44 -1.51
N GLY A 398 10.47 -19.34 -1.71
CA GLY A 398 11.88 -18.99 -1.94
C GLY A 398 12.62 -18.56 -0.68
N THR A 399 12.10 -18.87 0.51
CA THR A 399 12.75 -18.54 1.80
C THR A 399 12.99 -19.81 2.63
N PRO A 400 14.11 -19.91 3.38
CA PRO A 400 14.33 -21.07 4.22
C PRO A 400 13.22 -21.20 5.28
N ILE A 401 12.68 -22.40 5.44
CA ILE A 401 11.60 -22.67 6.38
C ILE A 401 11.91 -23.87 7.26
N ALA A 402 11.55 -23.78 8.54
CA ALA A 402 11.58 -24.88 9.49
C ALA A 402 10.17 -25.06 10.09
N GLY A 403 9.74 -26.31 10.21
CA GLY A 403 8.43 -26.66 10.73
C GLY A 403 8.38 -28.12 11.13
N ALA A 404 7.17 -28.63 11.29
CA ALA A 404 6.93 -30.04 11.57
C ALA A 404 5.75 -30.57 10.75
N LEU A 405 5.78 -31.88 10.50
CA LEU A 405 4.63 -32.65 10.02
C LEU A 405 4.03 -33.45 11.17
N HIS A 406 2.72 -33.34 11.33
CA HIS A 406 1.97 -34.20 12.23
C HIS A 406 1.28 -35.29 11.43
N VAL A 407 1.39 -36.52 11.92
CA VAL A 407 0.85 -37.71 11.27
C VAL A 407 -0.11 -38.38 12.25
N ARG A 408 -1.36 -38.62 11.85
CA ARG A 408 -2.43 -39.11 12.75
C ARG A 408 -2.46 -40.62 12.97
N PHE A 409 -1.41 -41.35 12.61
CA PHE A 409 -1.25 -42.77 12.90
C PHE A 409 0.17 -43.06 13.43
N PRO A 410 0.38 -44.16 14.18
CA PRO A 410 1.70 -44.52 14.70
C PRO A 410 2.70 -44.85 13.59
N VAL A 411 3.87 -44.19 13.63
CA VAL A 411 4.96 -44.35 12.67
C VAL A 411 6.17 -44.97 13.36
N ALA A 412 6.63 -46.12 12.86
CA ALA A 412 7.79 -46.85 13.38
C ALA A 412 9.10 -46.12 13.08
N SER A 413 9.22 -45.52 11.89
CA SER A 413 10.42 -44.79 11.50
C SER A 413 10.13 -43.81 10.35
N VAL A 414 10.94 -42.76 10.26
CA VAL A 414 10.89 -41.77 9.18
C VAL A 414 12.28 -41.58 8.60
N HIS A 415 12.36 -41.52 7.27
CA HIS A 415 13.59 -41.24 6.55
C HIS A 415 13.36 -40.13 5.53
N GLU A 416 14.36 -39.28 5.32
CA GLU A 416 14.50 -38.61 4.02
C GLU A 416 14.78 -39.67 2.96
N ALA A 417 14.26 -39.44 1.76
CA ALA A 417 14.42 -40.36 0.64
C ALA A 417 14.86 -39.61 -0.61
N THR A 418 15.53 -40.32 -1.51
CA THR A 418 15.74 -39.84 -2.89
C THR A 418 14.41 -39.80 -3.64
N PHE A 419 14.36 -39.15 -4.81
CA PHE A 419 13.17 -39.20 -5.67
C PHE A 419 12.85 -40.61 -6.21
N HIS A 420 13.77 -41.57 -6.05
CA HIS A 420 13.54 -43.00 -6.30
C HIS A 420 13.04 -43.75 -5.04
N GLU A 421 12.63 -43.03 -4.00
CA GLU A 421 12.08 -43.55 -2.74
C GLU A 421 13.08 -44.34 -1.88
N GLU A 422 14.38 -44.23 -2.17
CA GLU A 422 15.45 -44.87 -1.40
C GLU A 422 15.77 -44.07 -0.12
N PRO A 423 15.68 -44.66 1.09
CA PRO A 423 16.01 -43.98 2.34
C PRO A 423 17.46 -43.49 2.38
N THR A 424 17.68 -42.23 2.73
CA THR A 424 19.01 -41.60 2.80
C THR A 424 19.42 -41.23 4.21
N ARG A 425 18.52 -40.60 4.98
CA ARG A 425 18.80 -40.09 6.32
C ARG A 425 17.64 -40.36 7.26
N ASN A 426 17.92 -40.89 8.45
CA ASN A 426 16.90 -41.06 9.48
C ASN A 426 16.47 -39.70 10.05
N VAL A 427 15.16 -39.52 10.23
CA VAL A 427 14.56 -38.33 10.85
C VAL A 427 13.90 -38.76 12.16
N ALA A 428 14.39 -38.19 13.27
CA ALA A 428 13.84 -38.48 14.59
C ALA A 428 12.45 -37.84 14.76
N ILE A 429 11.50 -38.62 15.28
CA ILE A 429 10.18 -38.11 15.68
C ILE A 429 10.31 -37.45 17.05
N VAL A 430 9.96 -36.17 17.16
CA VAL A 430 10.07 -35.37 18.39
C VAL A 430 8.68 -34.96 18.84
N GLY A 431 8.27 -35.41 20.03
CA GLY A 431 6.95 -35.05 20.59
C GLY A 431 5.75 -35.49 19.73
N GLY A 432 5.89 -36.55 18.93
CA GLY A 432 4.85 -37.01 18.01
C GLY A 432 4.80 -36.27 16.66
N ALA A 433 5.79 -35.43 16.36
CA ALA A 433 5.90 -34.70 15.10
C ALA A 433 7.23 -35.00 14.39
N VAL A 434 7.23 -34.92 13.07
CA VAL A 434 8.43 -35.06 12.23
C VAL A 434 8.98 -33.67 11.93
N PRO A 435 10.15 -33.28 12.46
CA PRO A 435 10.75 -31.99 12.16
C PRO A 435 11.21 -31.93 10.68
N VAL A 436 10.94 -30.81 10.03
CA VAL A 436 11.29 -30.58 8.62
C VAL A 436 11.94 -29.21 8.48
N THR A 437 13.06 -29.16 7.76
CA THR A 437 13.71 -27.91 7.35
C THR A 437 13.93 -27.96 5.84
N LEU A 438 13.44 -26.95 5.13
CA LEU A 438 13.59 -26.81 3.67
C LEU A 438 14.34 -25.51 3.35
N ARG A 439 15.27 -25.60 2.41
CA ARG A 439 15.94 -24.47 1.77
C ARG A 439 15.01 -23.80 0.75
N PRO A 440 15.36 -22.58 0.28
CA PRO A 440 14.62 -21.90 -0.79
C PRO A 440 14.34 -22.82 -1.99
N PHE A 441 13.06 -22.95 -2.34
CA PHE A 441 12.52 -23.78 -3.42
C PHE A 441 12.83 -25.29 -3.32
N GLU A 442 13.25 -25.76 -2.15
CA GLU A 442 13.60 -27.16 -1.96
C GLU A 442 12.37 -28.06 -2.06
N VAL A 443 12.55 -29.18 -2.78
CA VAL A 443 11.62 -30.30 -2.82
C VAL A 443 12.27 -31.44 -2.04
N SER A 444 11.63 -31.88 -0.97
CA SER A 444 12.10 -32.95 -0.12
C SER A 444 11.11 -34.10 -0.09
N MET A 445 11.61 -35.33 -0.05
CA MET A 445 10.80 -36.54 0.05
C MET A 445 11.05 -37.21 1.39
N LEU A 446 9.97 -37.50 2.11
CA LEU A 446 10.01 -38.32 3.31
C LEU A 446 9.36 -39.67 3.04
N ARG A 447 9.97 -40.73 3.55
CA ARG A 447 9.45 -42.09 3.57
C ARG A 447 9.17 -42.49 5.01
N LEU A 448 7.90 -42.71 5.32
CA LEU A 448 7.37 -43.03 6.63
C LEU A 448 6.99 -44.50 6.66
N THR A 449 7.47 -45.24 7.65
CA THR A 449 7.12 -46.63 7.85
C THR A 449 6.10 -46.74 8.98
N PRO A 450 4.83 -47.11 8.69
CA PRO A 450 3.83 -47.34 9.73
C PRO A 450 4.23 -48.49 10.67
N ASP A 451 3.71 -48.46 11.90
CA ASP A 451 3.76 -49.61 12.80
C ASP A 451 3.00 -50.81 12.21
N GLN A 452 3.34 -52.04 12.64
CA GLN A 452 2.85 -53.28 12.00
C GLN A 452 1.33 -53.43 11.91
N GLN A 453 0.55 -52.74 12.76
CA GLN A 453 -0.92 -52.74 12.72
C GLN A 453 -1.52 -51.84 11.61
N HIS A 454 -0.72 -50.97 10.98
CA HIS A 454 -1.17 -49.94 10.04
C HIS A 454 -0.45 -50.03 8.67
N ARG A 455 0.13 -51.19 8.35
CA ARG A 455 0.90 -51.44 7.11
C ARG A 455 0.06 -51.97 5.93
N THR A 456 -1.20 -52.37 6.17
CA THR A 456 -2.08 -52.98 5.16
C THR A 456 -3.12 -52.03 4.64
#